data_AF-A0A6P0DRA9-F1
#
_entry.id   AF-A0A6P0DRA9-F1
#
_cell.length_a   1.000
_cell.length_b   1.000
_cell.length_c   1.000
_cell.angle_alpha   90.00
_cell.angle_beta   90.00
_cell.angle_gamma   90.00
#
_symmetry.space_group_name_H-M   'P 1'
#
loop_
_entity.id
_entity.type
_entity.pdbx_description
1 polymer ?
#
loop_
_entity_poly.entity_id
_entity_poly.type
_entity_poly.pdbx_seq_one_letter_code
_entity_poly.pdbx_strand_id
1 'polypeptide(L)'
;IMAFGCPVGTLCNELAKLDHTAKDEATKLFTLFRNWLSRQFAALGRETDADALAMHILMRSQGVATLATAFRDEAFVRREVDDMCLWLAVQRPNLSDHPESVSIQNF
;
A
#
# COMPACT_ATOMS: atom_id res chain seq x y z
N ILE A 1 14.48 -5.35 -6.11
CA ILE A 1 14.63 -4.02 -5.50
C ILE A 1 16.07 -3.67 -5.10
N MET A 2 16.86 -4.56 -4.48
CA MET A 2 18.19 -4.20 -3.94
C MET A 2 19.21 -3.64 -4.95
N ALA A 3 19.12 -4.00 -6.25
CA ALA A 3 20.06 -3.51 -7.26
C ALA A 3 19.77 -2.08 -7.72
N PHE A 4 18.49 -1.69 -7.82
CA PHE A 4 18.05 -0.49 -8.54
C PHE A 4 16.85 0.22 -7.90
N GLY A 5 16.45 -0.11 -6.67
CA GLY A 5 15.26 0.46 -6.03
C GLY A 5 13.95 -0.13 -6.50
N CYS A 6 12.87 0.56 -6.14
CA CYS A 6 11.56 0.35 -6.76
C CYS A 6 11.62 0.95 -8.17
N PRO A 7 11.28 0.18 -9.23
CA PRO A 7 11.34 0.70 -10.60
C PRO A 7 10.43 1.91 -10.81
N VAL A 8 9.27 1.95 -10.15
CA VAL A 8 8.34 3.08 -10.26
C VAL A 8 8.84 4.28 -9.48
N GLY A 9 9.28 4.08 -8.22
CA GLY A 9 9.80 5.17 -7.39
C GLY A 9 11.05 5.82 -7.97
N THR A 10 11.97 5.03 -8.53
CA THR A 10 13.17 5.56 -9.17
C THR A 10 12.85 6.33 -10.44
N LEU A 11 11.99 5.80 -11.33
CA LEU A 11 11.53 6.53 -12.51
C LEU A 11 10.89 7.88 -12.15
N CYS A 12 9.93 7.88 -11.22
CA CYS A 12 9.24 9.10 -10.81
C CYS A 12 10.20 10.12 -10.20
N ASN A 13 11.12 9.68 -9.33
CA ASN A 13 12.08 10.58 -8.70
C ASN A 13 13.06 11.18 -9.71
N GLU A 14 13.59 10.38 -10.64
CA GLU A 14 14.52 10.90 -11.66
C GLU A 14 13.82 11.86 -12.62
N LEU A 15 12.60 11.55 -13.08
CA LEU A 15 11.85 12.47 -13.94
C LEU A 15 11.46 13.77 -13.22
N ALA A 16 11.16 13.70 -11.92
CA ALA A 16 10.90 14.90 -11.11
C ALA A 16 12.14 15.78 -10.97
N LYS A 17 13.32 15.18 -10.71
CA LYS A 17 14.60 15.91 -10.63
C LYS A 17 14.96 16.61 -11.95
N LEU A 18 14.64 15.98 -13.07
CA LEU A 18 14.89 16.51 -14.41
C LEU A 18 13.84 17.52 -14.88
N ASP A 19 12.80 17.78 -14.07
CA ASP A 19 11.58 18.51 -14.48
C ASP A 19 11.04 18.04 -15.85
N HIS A 20 11.09 16.72 -16.06
CA HIS A 20 10.80 16.14 -17.36
C HIS A 20 9.30 16.15 -17.65
N THR A 21 8.91 16.37 -18.91
CA THR A 21 7.49 16.45 -19.33
C THR A 21 6.69 15.19 -18.99
N ALA A 22 7.34 14.02 -18.99
CA ALA A 22 6.74 12.73 -18.63
C ALA A 22 6.56 12.49 -17.11
N LYS A 23 6.89 13.43 -16.22
CA LYS A 23 6.80 13.24 -14.76
C LYS A 23 5.37 12.92 -14.29
N ASP A 24 4.37 13.61 -14.86
CA ASP A 24 2.96 13.41 -14.52
C ASP A 24 2.48 12.03 -15.02
N GLU A 25 3.01 11.61 -16.16
CA GLU A 25 2.69 10.33 -16.78
C GLU A 25 3.27 9.16 -15.98
N ALA A 26 4.50 9.31 -15.47
CA ALA A 26 5.10 8.33 -14.58
C ALA A 26 4.33 8.22 -13.25
N THR A 27 3.84 9.35 -12.73
CA THR A 27 3.07 9.38 -11.48
C THR A 27 1.76 8.57 -11.58
N LYS A 28 1.17 8.45 -12.79
CA LYS A 28 -0.01 7.60 -13.02
C LYS A 28 0.23 6.14 -12.65
N LEU A 29 1.46 5.64 -12.68
CA LEU A 29 1.78 4.30 -12.18
C LEU A 29 1.50 4.17 -10.69
N PHE A 30 1.88 5.17 -9.88
CA PHE A 30 1.52 5.20 -8.45
C PHE A 30 0.01 5.36 -8.26
N THR A 31 -0.66 6.14 -9.11
CA THR A 31 -2.13 6.25 -9.09
C THR A 31 -2.81 4.90 -9.34
N LEU A 32 -2.29 4.07 -10.25
CA LEU A 32 -2.82 2.70 -10.47
C LEU A 32 -2.71 1.84 -9.22
N PHE A 33 -1.55 1.84 -8.55
CA PHE A 33 -1.36 1.10 -7.29
C PHE A 33 -2.26 1.62 -6.18
N ARG A 34 -2.31 2.95 -5.98
CA ARG A 34 -3.19 3.59 -5.01
C ARG A 34 -4.63 3.17 -5.22
N ASN A 35 -5.18 3.37 -6.42
CA ASN A 35 -6.57 3.07 -6.72
C ASN A 35 -6.92 1.58 -6.59
N TRP A 36 -5.99 0.69 -6.95
CA TRP A 36 -6.20 -0.74 -6.75
C TRP A 36 -6.20 -1.11 -5.26
N LEU A 37 -5.22 -0.63 -4.49
CA LEU A 37 -5.11 -0.86 -3.05
C LEU A 37 -6.31 -0.28 -2.29
N SER A 38 -6.78 0.92 -2.64
CA SER A 38 -7.98 1.53 -2.04
C SER A 38 -9.20 0.64 -2.26
N ARG A 39 -9.35 0.06 -3.46
CA ARG A 39 -10.45 -0.90 -3.70
C ARG A 39 -10.31 -2.17 -2.85
N GLN A 40 -9.08 -2.63 -2.58
CA GLN A 40 -8.87 -3.79 -1.68
C GLN A 40 -9.25 -3.44 -0.23
N PHE A 41 -8.86 -2.27 0.28
CA PHE A 41 -9.25 -1.85 1.62
C PHE A 41 -10.77 -1.61 1.74
N ALA A 42 -11.41 -1.01 0.72
CA ALA A 42 -12.86 -0.89 0.69
C ALA A 42 -13.55 -2.27 0.74
N ALA A 43 -13.08 -3.23 -0.07
CA ALA A 43 -13.58 -4.60 -0.04
C ALA A 43 -13.31 -5.35 1.29
N LEU A 44 -12.33 -4.90 2.06
CA LEU A 44 -12.07 -5.37 3.42
C LEU A 44 -12.99 -4.71 4.46
N GLY A 45 -13.96 -3.87 4.08
CA GLY A 45 -14.86 -3.18 5.01
C GLY A 45 -14.29 -1.87 5.56
N ARG A 46 -13.24 -1.33 4.94
CA ARG A 46 -12.54 -0.09 5.34
C ARG A 46 -12.80 1.03 4.34
N GLU A 47 -14.05 1.20 3.92
CA GLU A 47 -14.41 2.16 2.85
C GLU A 47 -14.03 3.61 3.20
N THR A 48 -14.22 4.01 4.46
CA THR A 48 -14.03 5.40 4.91
C THR A 48 -12.57 5.84 4.92
N ASP A 49 -11.63 4.92 5.13
CA ASP A 49 -10.19 5.19 5.21
C ASP A 49 -9.36 4.41 4.18
N ALA A 50 -10.03 3.81 3.19
CA ALA A 50 -9.41 2.94 2.19
C ALA A 50 -8.24 3.59 1.44
N ASP A 51 -8.43 4.85 1.06
CA ASP A 51 -7.43 5.62 0.34
C ASP A 51 -6.20 5.97 1.20
N ALA A 52 -6.44 6.31 2.48
CA ALA A 52 -5.37 6.58 3.42
C ALA A 52 -4.53 5.31 3.70
N LEU A 53 -5.19 4.16 3.87
CA LEU A 53 -4.53 2.87 4.08
C LEU A 53 -3.73 2.44 2.84
N ALA A 54 -4.29 2.65 1.64
CA ALA A 54 -3.61 2.41 0.37
C ALA A 54 -2.32 3.24 0.24
N MET A 55 -2.42 4.53 0.56
CA MET A 55 -1.25 5.42 0.56
C MET A 55 -0.23 5.01 1.63
N HIS A 56 -0.66 4.57 2.81
CA HIS A 56 0.23 4.13 3.87
C HIS A 56 1.07 2.92 3.46
N ILE A 57 0.44 1.85 2.96
CA ILE A 57 1.17 0.64 2.57
C ILE A 57 2.05 0.88 1.32
N LEU A 58 1.59 1.73 0.39
CA LEU A 58 2.38 2.13 -0.76
C LEU A 58 3.64 2.88 -0.32
N MET A 59 3.51 3.87 0.57
CA MET A 59 4.64 4.60 1.15
C MET A 59 5.63 3.66 1.85
N ARG A 60 5.13 2.74 2.70
CA ARG A 60 5.96 1.73 3.37
C ARG A 60 6.80 0.94 2.37
N SER A 61 6.17 0.43 1.30
CA SER A 61 6.87 -0.34 0.28
C SER A 61 8.00 0.44 -0.43
N GLN A 62 7.80 1.75 -0.66
CA GLN A 62 8.81 2.62 -1.27
C GLN A 62 9.97 2.89 -0.32
N GLY A 63 9.69 3.12 0.96
CA GLY A 63 10.71 3.30 2.00
C GLY A 63 11.60 2.07 2.12
N VAL A 64 11.00 0.89 2.19
CA VAL A 64 11.72 -0.40 2.21
C VAL A 64 12.59 -0.55 0.98
N ALA A 65 12.06 -0.30 -0.23
CA ALA A 65 12.83 -0.41 -1.46
C ALA A 65 14.02 0.57 -1.52
N THR A 66 13.85 1.77 -0.97
CA THR A 66 14.91 2.78 -0.87
C THR A 66 16.04 2.31 0.05
N LEU A 67 15.71 1.89 1.27
CA LEU A 67 16.71 1.41 2.24
C LEU A 67 17.35 0.09 1.80
N ALA A 68 16.59 -0.82 1.19
CA ALA A 68 17.11 -2.05 0.62
C ALA A 68 18.16 -1.81 -0.47
N THR A 69 18.03 -0.72 -1.23
CA THR A 69 19.01 -0.35 -2.27
C THR A 69 20.24 0.31 -1.68
N ALA A 70 20.05 1.14 -0.65
CA ALA A 70 21.15 1.81 0.04
C ALA A 70 22.02 0.82 0.83
N PHE A 71 21.41 -0.11 1.56
CA PHE A 71 22.11 -1.02 2.47
C PHE A 71 22.32 -2.43 1.92
N ARG A 72 21.58 -2.84 0.89
CA ARG A 72 21.65 -4.20 0.30
C ARG A 72 21.46 -5.32 1.34
N ASP A 73 20.65 -5.06 2.36
CA ASP A 73 20.33 -6.01 3.43
C ASP A 73 19.04 -6.77 3.10
N GLU A 74 19.18 -8.04 2.70
CA GLU A 74 18.05 -8.90 2.41
C GLU A 74 17.24 -9.27 3.67
N ALA A 75 17.91 -9.42 4.82
CA ALA A 75 17.23 -9.74 6.08
C ALA A 75 16.34 -8.57 6.52
N PHE A 76 16.78 -7.33 6.32
CA PHE A 76 15.95 -6.14 6.50
C PHE A 76 14.71 -6.16 5.61
N VAL A 77 14.85 -6.47 4.32
CA VAL A 77 13.70 -6.55 3.40
C VAL A 77 12.68 -7.58 3.87
N ARG A 78 13.13 -8.77 4.29
CA ARG A 78 12.25 -9.83 4.77
C ARG A 78 11.48 -9.39 6.02
N ARG A 79 12.17 -8.81 7.01
CA ARG A 79 11.54 -8.29 8.23
C ARG A 79 10.46 -7.25 7.93
N GLU A 80 10.76 -6.29 7.05
CA GLU A 80 9.79 -5.26 6.71
C GLU A 80 8.58 -5.80 5.93
N VAL A 81 8.77 -6.83 5.10
CA VAL A 81 7.64 -7.52 4.45
C VAL A 81 6.77 -8.22 5.49
N ASP A 82 7.36 -8.90 6.47
CA ASP A 82 6.62 -9.55 7.55
C ASP A 82 5.85 -8.51 8.40
N ASP A 83 6.48 -7.38 8.72
CA ASP A 83 5.84 -6.29 9.47
C ASP A 83 4.71 -5.63 8.67
N MET A 84 4.86 -5.49 7.36
CA MET A 84 3.80 -5.01 6.47
C MET A 84 2.62 -5.99 6.42
N CYS A 85 2.88 -7.30 6.38
CA CYS A 85 1.84 -8.34 6.43
C CYS A 85 1.11 -8.33 7.78
N LEU A 86 1.83 -8.20 8.89
CA LEU A 86 1.24 -8.08 10.21
C LEU A 86 0.38 -6.83 10.34
N TRP A 87 0.88 -5.69 9.84
CA TRP A 87 0.11 -4.44 9.81
C TRP A 87 -1.18 -4.58 9.00
N LEU A 88 -1.14 -5.25 7.84
CA LEU A 88 -2.33 -5.55 7.03
C LEU A 88 -3.33 -6.43 7.78
N ALA A 89 -2.86 -7.43 8.53
CA ALA A 89 -3.73 -8.32 9.30
C ALA A 89 -4.56 -7.55 10.34
N VAL A 90 -3.98 -6.52 10.96
CA VAL A 90 -4.67 -5.62 11.91
C VAL A 90 -5.72 -4.75 11.23
N GLN A 91 -5.64 -4.52 9.91
CA GLN A 91 -6.62 -3.69 9.21
C GLN A 91 -7.95 -4.38 8.94
N ARG A 92 -8.03 -5.70 9.14
CA ARG A 92 -9.27 -6.46 8.97
C ARG A 92 -10.27 -6.03 10.04
N PRO A 93 -11.53 -5.73 9.68
CA PRO A 93 -12.56 -5.43 10.66
C PRO A 93 -12.73 -6.61 11.63
N ASN A 94 -12.98 -6.32 12.90
CA ASN A 94 -13.44 -7.34 13.82
C ASN A 94 -14.83 -7.81 13.38
N LEU A 95 -14.99 -9.13 13.25
CA LEU A 95 -16.27 -9.79 12.94
C LEU A 95 -17.37 -9.50 13.99
N SER A 96 -17.05 -8.85 15.11
CA SER A 96 -17.95 -8.51 16.21
C SER A 96 -18.66 -7.16 16.08
N ASP A 97 -18.37 -6.35 15.06
CA ASP A 97 -19.08 -5.07 14.81
C ASP A 97 -20.35 -5.25 13.96
N HIS A 98 -20.88 -6.47 13.85
CA HIS A 98 -22.23 -6.70 13.36
C HIS A 98 -23.23 -6.51 14.51
N PRO A 99 -24.11 -5.49 14.47
CA PRO A 99 -25.27 -5.50 15.35
C PRO A 99 -26.15 -6.70 14.98
N GLU A 100 -26.17 -7.74 15.83
CA GLU A 100 -27.27 -8.70 15.84
C GLU A 100 -28.58 -7.92 16.07
N SER A 101 -29.42 -7.83 15.05
CA SER A 101 -30.88 -7.83 15.18
C SER A 101 -31.57 -7.75 13.82
N VAL A 102 -31.72 -8.90 13.18
CA VAL A 102 -32.98 -9.18 12.47
C VAL A 102 -33.54 -10.45 13.07
N SER A 103 -34.25 -10.25 14.17
CA SER A 103 -35.24 -11.20 14.65
C SER A 103 -36.38 -11.20 13.64
N ILE A 104 -36.43 -12.21 12.78
CA ILE A 104 -37.69 -12.58 12.13
C ILE A 104 -38.14 -13.87 12.81
N GLN A 105 -38.95 -13.67 13.84
CA GLN A 105 -39.95 -14.64 14.26
C GLN A 105 -41.05 -14.72 13.19
N ASN A 106 -41.50 -15.95 12.94
CA ASN A 106 -42.78 -16.35 12.35
C ASN A 106 -42.94 -16.24 10.83
N PHE A 107 -42.92 -17.38 10.13
CA PHE A 107 -44.13 -18.13 9.74
C PHE A 107 -43.80 -19.62 9.57
#